data_AF-A0A0J7MRR3-F1
#
_entry.id   AF-A0A0J7MRR3-F1
#
_cell.length_a   1.000
_cell.length_b   1.000
_cell.length_c   1.000
_cell.angle_alpha   90.00
_cell.angle_beta   90.00
_cell.angle_gamma   90.00
#
_symmetry.space_group_name_H-M   'P 1'
#
loop_
_entity.id
_entity.type
_entity.pdbx_description
1 polymer ?
#
loop_
_entity_poly.entity_id
_entity_poly.type
_entity_poly.pdbx_seq_one_letter_code
_entity_poly.pdbx_strand_id
1 'polypeptide(L)'
;GGLTDEQKAKLRQYKESCINESGVDPSVVENAKKGQIAEGDEKLACFSTCMLKKIGILKANGDIDWEVARAKVPAGTSQEEADRIYNNCQNVGKYNTNLEK
;
A
#
# COMPACT_ATOMS: atom_id res chain seq x y z
N GLY A 1 -10.65 -14.63 -8.46
CA GLY A 1 -10.52 -14.17 -7.06
C GLY A 1 -10.68 -12.67 -7.03
N GLY A 2 -11.49 -12.13 -6.13
CA GLY A 2 -11.75 -10.69 -6.02
C GLY A 2 -12.19 -10.34 -4.61
N LEU A 3 -12.16 -9.04 -4.29
CA LEU A 3 -12.58 -8.55 -2.98
C LEU A 3 -14.08 -8.76 -2.78
N THR A 4 -14.49 -9.13 -1.56
CA THR A 4 -15.89 -9.15 -1.14
C THR A 4 -16.46 -7.73 -1.08
N ASP A 5 -17.79 -7.58 -1.10
CA ASP A 5 -18.41 -6.26 -1.02
C ASP A 5 -18.16 -5.57 0.32
N GLU A 6 -18.06 -6.34 1.40
CA GLU A 6 -17.63 -5.85 2.71
C GLU A 6 -16.20 -5.32 2.66
N GLN A 7 -15.26 -6.06 2.05
CA GLN A 7 -13.88 -5.60 1.88
C GLN A 7 -13.82 -4.31 1.04
N LYS A 8 -14.61 -4.22 -0.03
CA LYS A 8 -14.69 -3.00 -0.87
C LYS A 8 -15.24 -1.82 -0.06
N ALA A 9 -16.30 -2.02 0.72
CA ALA A 9 -16.89 -0.97 1.54
C ALA A 9 -15.88 -0.44 2.57
N LYS A 10 -15.17 -1.35 3.24
CA LYS A 10 -14.12 -1.01 4.21
C LYS A 10 -12.95 -0.25 3.56
N LEU A 11 -12.51 -0.68 2.38
CA LEU A 11 -11.46 0.02 1.63
C LEU A 11 -11.89 1.40 1.15
N ARG A 12 -13.17 1.63 0.83
CA ARG A 12 -13.71 2.96 0.51
C ARG A 12 -13.63 3.89 1.72
N GLN A 13 -14.06 3.43 2.89
CA GLN A 13 -13.96 4.21 4.13
C GLN A 13 -12.49 4.54 4.47
N TYR A 14 -11.58 3.59 4.31
CA TYR A 14 -10.16 3.82 4.52
C TYR A 14 -9.58 4.82 3.51
N LYS A 15 -9.94 4.69 2.23
CA LYS A 15 -9.53 5.62 1.19
C LYS A 15 -9.96 7.05 1.53
N GLU A 16 -11.23 7.27 1.88
CA GLU A 16 -11.75 8.60 2.24
C GLU A 16 -11.01 9.18 3.46
N SER A 17 -10.84 8.37 4.51
CA SER A 17 -10.06 8.77 5.69
C SER A 17 -8.62 9.14 5.35
N CYS A 18 -7.94 8.36 4.49
CA CYS A 18 -6.55 8.61 4.14
C CYS A 18 -6.37 9.80 3.17
N ILE A 19 -7.36 10.08 2.31
CA ILE A 19 -7.35 11.31 1.50
C ILE A 19 -7.42 12.53 2.41
N ASN A 20 -8.32 12.50 3.41
CA ASN A 20 -8.45 13.60 4.36
C ASN A 20 -7.19 13.77 5.22
N GLU A 21 -6.55 12.67 5.63
CA GLU A 21 -5.33 12.69 6.45
C GLU A 21 -4.11 13.21 5.68
N SER A 22 -3.92 12.78 4.42
CA SER A 22 -2.74 13.16 3.64
C SER A 22 -2.91 14.45 2.84
N GLY A 23 -4.15 14.88 2.59
CA GLY A 23 -4.47 16.01 1.72
C GLY A 23 -4.10 15.78 0.25
N VAL A 24 -3.93 14.52 -0.17
CA VAL A 24 -3.67 14.15 -1.58
C VAL A 24 -4.87 14.48 -2.46
N ASP A 25 -4.61 14.90 -3.69
CA ASP A 25 -5.67 15.10 -4.67
C ASP A 25 -6.34 13.73 -4.99
N PRO A 26 -7.68 13.61 -4.89
CA PRO A 26 -8.38 12.38 -5.22
C PRO A 26 -8.11 11.85 -6.63
N SER A 27 -7.82 12.72 -7.60
CA SER A 27 -7.47 12.34 -8.97
C SER A 27 -6.12 11.65 -9.05
N VAL A 28 -5.13 12.07 -8.24
CA VAL A 28 -3.82 11.41 -8.14
C VAL A 28 -3.99 9.99 -7.59
N VAL A 29 -4.87 9.80 -6.59
CA VAL A 29 -5.20 8.46 -6.06
C VAL A 29 -5.87 7.58 -7.13
N GLU A 30 -6.81 8.12 -7.91
CA GLU A 30 -7.47 7.37 -8.97
C GLU A 30 -6.53 7.02 -10.14
N ASN A 31 -5.58 7.89 -10.46
CA ASN A 31 -4.54 7.61 -11.45
C ASN A 31 -3.57 6.52 -10.94
N ALA A 32 -3.18 6.60 -9.66
CA ALA A 32 -2.30 5.60 -9.06
C ALA A 32 -2.91 4.19 -9.09
N LYS A 33 -4.23 4.07 -8.84
CA LYS A 33 -4.98 2.80 -8.98
C LYS A 33 -4.95 2.21 -10.39
N LYS A 34 -4.70 3.03 -11.42
CA LYS A 34 -4.56 2.60 -12.82
C LYS A 34 -3.10 2.34 -13.22
N GLY A 35 -2.16 2.43 -12.28
CA GLY A 35 -0.73 2.28 -12.52
C GLY A 35 -0.02 3.57 -12.93
N GLN A 36 -0.72 4.71 -12.98
CA GLN A 36 -0.14 6.02 -13.25
C GLN A 36 0.29 6.65 -11.92
N ILE A 37 1.49 6.30 -11.46
CA ILE A 37 2.02 6.78 -10.18
C ILE A 37 2.68 8.15 -10.38
N ALA A 38 2.25 9.13 -9.60
CA ALA A 38 2.94 10.41 -9.50
C ALA A 38 4.17 10.24 -8.59
N GLU A 39 5.29 9.82 -9.18
CA GLU A 39 6.55 9.63 -8.44
C GLU A 39 6.99 10.96 -7.78
N GLY A 40 7.45 10.89 -6.53
CA GLY A 40 7.85 12.06 -5.76
C GLY A 40 6.70 12.86 -5.13
N ASP A 41 5.43 12.50 -5.34
CA ASP A 41 4.32 13.13 -4.62
C ASP A 41 4.27 12.64 -3.16
N GLU A 42 4.74 13.49 -2.26
CA GLU A 42 4.78 13.21 -0.82
C GLU A 42 3.39 12.93 -0.23
N LYS A 43 2.33 13.58 -0.74
CA LYS A 43 0.96 13.37 -0.26
C LYS A 43 0.42 12.02 -0.71
N LEU A 44 0.78 11.56 -1.91
CA LEU A 44 0.49 10.20 -2.37
C LEU A 44 1.25 9.14 -1.56
N ALA A 45 2.51 9.41 -1.19
CA ALA A 45 3.28 8.54 -0.30
C ALA A 45 2.65 8.46 1.11
N CYS A 46 2.22 9.60 1.67
CA CYS A 46 1.49 9.67 2.93
C CYS A 46 0.14 8.93 2.86
N PHE A 47 -0.62 9.11 1.76
CA PHE A 47 -1.85 8.37 1.51
C PHE A 47 -1.61 6.85 1.52
N SER A 48 -0.58 6.40 0.80
CA SER A 48 -0.22 4.98 0.71
C SER A 48 0.18 4.41 2.08
N THR A 49 0.97 5.17 2.84
CA THR A 49 1.35 4.83 4.22
C THR A 49 0.12 4.68 5.11
N CYS A 50 -0.82 5.63 5.05
CA CYS A 50 -2.07 5.58 5.80
C CYS A 50 -2.89 4.32 5.44
N MET A 51 -3.05 4.03 4.14
CA MET A 51 -3.79 2.85 3.68
C MET A 51 -3.15 1.55 4.19
N LEU A 52 -1.83 1.40 4.05
CA LEU A 52 -1.10 0.21 4.49
C LEU A 52 -1.18 0.00 6.00
N LYS A 53 -1.17 1.08 6.80
CA LYS A 53 -1.41 1.01 8.25
C LYS A 53 -2.84 0.54 8.56
N LYS A 54 -3.86 1.13 7.93
CA LYS A 54 -5.28 0.79 8.20
C LYS A 54 -5.62 -0.65 7.82
N ILE A 55 -4.99 -1.20 6.78
CA ILE A 55 -5.18 -2.62 6.42
C ILE A 55 -4.28 -3.56 7.21
N GLY A 56 -3.33 -3.04 8.00
CA GLY A 56 -2.45 -3.81 8.89
C GLY A 56 -1.18 -4.34 8.24
N ILE A 57 -0.86 -3.93 7.00
CA ILE A 57 0.39 -4.34 6.33
C ILE A 57 1.58 -3.55 6.88
N LEU A 58 1.40 -2.28 7.23
CA LEU A 58 2.47 -1.45 7.79
C LEU A 58 2.29 -1.31 9.30
N LYS A 59 3.31 -1.70 10.07
CA LYS A 59 3.36 -1.58 11.52
C LYS A 59 3.63 -0.13 11.94
N ALA A 60 3.38 0.17 13.21
CA ALA A 60 3.60 1.51 13.77
C ALA A 60 5.06 1.97 13.69
N ASN A 61 6.01 1.03 13.74
CA ASN A 61 7.45 1.29 13.61
C ASN A 61 7.93 1.44 12.16
N GLY A 62 7.03 1.34 11.17
CA GLY A 62 7.36 1.46 9.75
C GLY A 62 7.75 0.15 9.07
N ASP A 63 7.77 -0.98 9.78
CA ASP A 63 8.05 -2.29 9.19
C ASP A 63 6.83 -2.89 8.49
N ILE A 64 7.09 -3.67 7.44
CA ILE A 64 6.04 -4.46 6.76
C ILE A 64 5.77 -5.74 7.56
N ASP A 65 4.49 -5.98 7.86
CA ASP A 65 3.99 -7.27 8.31
C ASP A 65 3.77 -8.21 7.11
N TRP A 66 4.78 -9.03 6.81
CA TRP A 66 4.76 -9.92 5.66
C TRP A 66 3.78 -11.09 5.80
N GLU A 67 3.37 -11.46 7.02
CA GLU A 67 2.33 -12.46 7.23
C GLU A 67 0.97 -11.87 6.82
N VAL A 68 0.66 -10.67 7.30
CA VAL A 68 -0.56 -9.95 6.92
C VAL A 68 -0.58 -9.59 5.44
N ALA A 69 0.55 -9.19 4.86
CA ALA A 69 0.67 -8.90 3.43
C ALA A 69 0.35 -10.14 2.58
N ARG A 70 0.95 -11.30 2.91
CA ARG A 70 0.68 -12.56 2.21
C ARG A 70 -0.78 -12.99 2.32
N ALA A 71 -1.40 -12.83 3.50
CA ALA A 71 -2.80 -13.18 3.71
C ALA A 71 -3.79 -12.34 2.87
N LYS A 72 -3.36 -11.18 2.35
CA LYS A 72 -4.18 -10.28 1.52
C LYS A 72 -3.92 -10.43 0.02
N VAL A 73 -2.96 -11.27 -0.37
CA VAL A 73 -2.75 -11.61 -1.78
C VAL A 73 -4.01 -12.28 -2.32
N PRO A 74 -4.53 -11.86 -3.49
CA PRO A 74 -5.71 -12.48 -4.07
C PRO A 74 -5.51 -13.99 -4.29
N ALA A 75 -6.53 -14.80 -4.00
CA ALA A 75 -6.47 -16.27 -4.15
C ALA A 75 -6.16 -16.78 -5.57
N GLY A 76 -6.16 -15.90 -6.59
CA GLY A 76 -5.78 -16.22 -7.96
C GLY A 76 -4.31 -15.97 -8.30
N THR A 77 -3.53 -15.40 -7.38
CA THR A 77 -2.10 -15.15 -7.55
C THR A 77 -1.32 -16.43 -7.19
N SER A 78 -0.36 -16.82 -8.04
CA SER A 78 0.48 -17.98 -7.76
C SER A 78 1.45 -17.70 -6.60
N GLN A 79 1.91 -18.76 -5.92
CA GLN A 79 2.95 -18.63 -4.90
C GLN A 79 4.23 -18.02 -5.47
N GLU A 80 4.62 -18.43 -6.68
CA GLU A 80 5.79 -17.89 -7.38
C GLU A 80 5.68 -16.37 -7.60
N GLU A 81 4.51 -15.88 -8.00
CA GLU A 81 4.30 -14.45 -8.19
C GLU A 81 4.32 -13.68 -6.86
N ALA A 82 3.73 -14.24 -5.80
CA ALA A 82 3.78 -13.66 -4.46
C ALA A 82 5.23 -13.61 -3.92
N ASP A 83 6.01 -14.67 -4.12
CA ASP A 83 7.40 -14.77 -3.69
C ASP A 83 8.30 -13.82 -4.49
N ARG A 84 8.05 -13.65 -5.79
CA ARG A 84 8.72 -12.65 -6.62
C ARG A 84 8.52 -11.23 -6.07
N ILE A 85 7.29 -10.88 -5.70
CA ILE A 85 6.98 -9.57 -5.10
C ILE A 85 7.70 -9.43 -3.75
N TYR A 86 7.62 -10.46 -2.89
CA TYR A 86 8.31 -10.46 -1.61
C TYR A 86 9.82 -10.23 -1.78
N ASN A 87 10.49 -11.00 -2.64
CA ASN A 87 11.93 -10.90 -2.84
C ASN A 87 12.37 -9.53 -3.34
N ASN A 88 11.57 -8.90 -4.21
CA ASN A 88 11.85 -7.57 -4.74
C ASN A 88 11.57 -6.45 -3.72
N CYS A 89 10.60 -6.63 -2.83
CA CYS A 89 10.11 -5.55 -1.96
C CYS A 89 10.51 -5.69 -0.46
N GLN A 90 11.02 -6.84 -0.02
CA GLN A 90 11.35 -7.12 1.39
C GLN A 90 12.38 -6.17 2.02
N ASN A 91 13.15 -5.44 1.20
CA ASN A 91 14.20 -4.55 1.67
C ASN A 91 13.93 -3.06 1.38
N VAL A 92 12.75 -2.68 0.86
CA VAL A 92 12.45 -1.27 0.49
C VAL A 92 12.65 -0.30 1.67
N GLY A 93 12.32 -0.71 2.90
CA GLY A 93 12.54 0.11 4.11
C GLY A 93 14.02 0.31 4.50
N LYS A 94 14.95 -0.47 3.96
CA LYS A 94 16.39 -0.37 4.26
C LYS A 94 17.14 0.60 3.34
N TYR A 95 16.53 1.01 2.22
CA TYR A 95 17.19 1.90 1.25
C TYR A 95 16.96 3.39 1.54
N ASN A 96 16.02 3.75 2.43
CA ASN A 96 15.81 5.13 2.87
C ASN A 96 16.82 5.62 3.91
N THR A 97 17.75 4.79 4.39
CA THR A 97 18.87 5.24 5.25
C THR A 97 20.04 5.84 4.46
N ASN A 98 19.95 5.91 3.13
CA ASN A 98 21.01 6.45 2.26
C ASN A 98 20.67 7.82 1.65
N LEU A 99 19.57 8.48 2.07
CA LEU A 99 19.23 9.85 1.66
C LEU A 99 19.70 10.93 2.66
N GLU A 100 20.44 10.54 3.71
CA GLU A 100 21.11 11.46 4.64
C GLU A 100 22.64 11.38 4.54
N LYS A 101 23.18 11.48 3.33
CA LYS A 101 24.59 11.88 3.11
C LYS A 101 24.70 12.90 2.00
#